data_AF-A0A1E3GYU4-F1
#
_entry.id   AF-A0A1E3GYU4-F1
#
_cell.length_a   1.000
_cell.length_b   1.000
_cell.length_c   1.000
_cell.angle_alpha   90.00
_cell.angle_beta   90.00
_cell.angle_gamma   90.00
#
_symmetry.space_group_name_H-M   'P 1'
#
loop_
_entity.id
_entity.type
_entity.pdbx_description
1 polymer ?
#
loop_
_entity_poly.entity_id
_entity_poly.type
_entity_poly.pdbx_seq_one_letter_code
_entity_poly.pdbx_strand_id
1 'polypeptide(L)'
;MIEFKTFKTGPAAAICERLGFDISSCTTWDEFTTIMDRAGSSSEDIQRLAASLSKGEKAVLCSVLAAADFMALADEIADGEFWQLMDFTNGEQRQAIASAISHS
;
A
#
# COMPACT_ATOMS: atom_id res chain seq x y z
N MET A 1 13.30 -11.06 5.39
CA MET A 1 11.88 -10.82 5.68
C MET A 1 11.82 -9.50 6.44
N ILE A 2 11.28 -8.45 5.84
CA ILE A 2 11.11 -7.17 6.53
C ILE A 2 9.86 -7.28 7.40
N GLU A 3 9.93 -6.79 8.63
CA GLU A 3 8.84 -6.92 9.61
C GLU A 3 7.69 -5.95 9.31
N PHE A 4 6.45 -6.36 9.60
CA PHE A 4 5.26 -5.49 9.54
C PHE A 4 5.46 -4.17 10.30
N LYS A 5 6.29 -4.20 11.36
CA LYS A 5 6.70 -3.01 12.10
C LYS A 5 7.29 -1.93 11.19
N THR A 6 8.15 -2.29 10.23
CA THR A 6 8.77 -1.34 9.30
C THR A 6 7.74 -0.78 8.31
N PHE A 7 6.79 -1.61 7.88
CA PHE A 7 5.68 -1.17 7.01
C PHE A 7 4.79 -0.15 7.74
N LYS A 8 4.35 -0.45 8.96
CA LYS A 8 3.43 0.42 9.72
C LYS A 8 4.05 1.70 10.28
N THR A 9 5.38 1.80 10.33
CA THR A 9 6.06 3.04 10.75
C THR A 9 6.59 3.85 9.57
N GLY A 10 6.45 3.33 8.34
CA GLY A 10 6.97 3.93 7.12
C GLY A 10 5.92 4.71 6.32
N PRO A 11 6.22 5.04 5.06
CA PRO A 11 5.34 5.78 4.16
C PRO A 11 3.95 5.14 3.96
N ALA A 12 3.84 3.82 4.14
CA ALA A 12 2.58 3.10 4.03
C ALA A 12 1.54 3.58 5.05
N ALA A 13 1.94 3.90 6.29
CA ALA A 13 1.01 4.39 7.30
C ALA A 13 0.42 5.75 6.94
N ALA A 14 1.22 6.64 6.36
CA ALA A 14 0.74 7.94 5.87
C ALA A 14 -0.27 7.79 4.72
N ILE A 15 -0.08 6.80 3.84
CA ILE A 15 -1.05 6.51 2.77
C ILE A 15 -2.34 5.88 3.35
N CYS A 16 -2.23 4.94 4.28
CA CYS A 16 -3.37 4.37 4.99
C CYS A 16 -4.19 5.45 5.71
N GLU A 17 -3.54 6.37 6.42
CA GLU A 17 -4.21 7.47 7.10
C GLU A 17 -4.94 8.39 6.11
N ARG A 18 -4.34 8.67 4.94
CA ARG A 18 -4.99 9.46 3.87
C ARG A 18 -6.19 8.75 3.24
N LEU A 19 -6.25 7.42 3.31
CA LEU A 19 -7.42 6.63 2.94
C LEU A 19 -8.44 6.52 4.09
N GLY A 20 -8.14 7.08 5.27
CA GLY A 20 -8.99 7.03 6.46
C GLY A 20 -8.77 5.80 7.34
N PHE A 21 -7.66 5.08 7.17
CA PHE A 21 -7.33 3.87 7.91
C PHE A 21 -6.22 4.10 8.93
N ASP A 22 -6.53 3.80 10.18
CA ASP A 22 -5.54 3.74 11.25
C ASP A 22 -4.98 2.32 11.38
N ILE A 23 -3.77 2.13 10.87
CA ILE A 23 -3.02 0.86 10.97
C ILE A 23 -2.03 0.84 12.14
N SER A 24 -2.03 1.87 13.00
CA SER A 24 -1.08 1.98 14.12
C SER A 24 -1.25 0.84 15.13
N SER A 25 -2.50 0.41 15.32
CA SER A 25 -2.92 -0.68 16.20
C SER A 25 -2.65 -2.06 15.63
N CYS A 26 -2.44 -2.19 14.31
CA CYS A 26 -2.07 -3.46 13.71
C CYS A 26 -0.70 -3.93 14.21
N THR A 27 -0.60 -5.23 14.43
CA THR A 27 0.63 -5.92 14.81
C THR A 27 1.00 -7.02 13.82
N THR A 28 0.02 -7.53 13.08
CA THR A 28 0.20 -8.55 12.04
C THR A 28 -0.36 -8.10 10.71
N TRP A 29 0.09 -8.78 9.64
CA TRP A 29 -0.46 -8.59 8.30
C TRP A 29 -1.91 -9.07 8.19
N ASP A 30 -2.29 -10.16 8.86
CA ASP A 30 -3.68 -10.67 8.91
C ASP A 30 -4.65 -9.63 9.52
N GLU A 31 -4.20 -8.91 10.55
CA GLU A 31 -4.99 -7.80 11.12
C GLU A 31 -5.14 -6.66 10.12
N PHE A 32 -4.08 -6.36 9.38
CA PHE A 32 -4.08 -5.32 8.35
C PHE A 32 -5.02 -5.66 7.18
N THR A 33 -4.94 -6.85 6.60
CA THR A 33 -5.86 -7.31 5.55
C THR A 33 -7.30 -7.30 6.05
N THR A 34 -7.56 -7.79 7.27
CA THR A 34 -8.90 -7.77 7.87
C THR A 34 -9.46 -6.35 8.02
N ILE A 35 -8.63 -5.38 8.43
CA ILE A 35 -9.07 -3.97 8.54
C ILE A 35 -9.36 -3.39 7.17
N MET A 36 -8.48 -3.62 6.19
CA MET A 36 -8.65 -3.10 4.83
C MET A 36 -9.87 -3.71 4.11
N ASP A 37 -10.17 -4.98 4.36
CA ASP A 37 -11.35 -5.68 3.85
C ASP A 37 -12.64 -5.15 4.52
N ARG A 38 -12.66 -5.04 5.86
CA ARG A 38 -13.80 -4.47 6.61
C ARG A 38 -14.05 -3.01 6.30
N ALA A 39 -12.99 -2.27 6.00
CA ALA A 39 -13.05 -0.87 5.62
C ALA A 39 -13.83 -0.66 4.32
N GLY A 40 -13.94 -1.68 3.47
CA GLY A 40 -14.69 -1.58 2.21
C GLY A 40 -14.21 -0.40 1.36
N SER A 41 -12.89 -0.22 1.29
CA SER A 41 -12.28 0.91 0.58
C SER A 41 -12.89 1.02 -0.81
N SER A 42 -13.67 2.08 -1.06
CA SER A 42 -14.27 2.27 -2.37
C SER A 42 -13.16 2.43 -3.39
N SER A 43 -13.19 1.65 -4.47
CA SER A 43 -12.22 1.78 -5.57
C SER A 43 -12.17 3.21 -6.09
N GLU A 44 -13.29 3.95 -6.06
CA GLU A 44 -13.33 5.37 -6.41
C GLU A 44 -12.47 6.25 -5.50
N ASP A 45 -12.49 6.04 -4.19
CA ASP A 45 -11.74 6.87 -3.24
C ASP A 45 -10.23 6.59 -3.33
N ILE A 46 -9.88 5.32 -3.56
CA ILE A 46 -8.52 4.91 -3.84
C ILE A 46 -8.03 5.54 -5.15
N GLN A 47 -8.83 5.51 -6.22
CA GLN A 47 -8.48 6.12 -7.50
C GLN A 47 -8.39 7.65 -7.41
N ARG A 48 -9.29 8.31 -6.67
CA ARG A 48 -9.22 9.75 -6.39
C ARG A 48 -7.96 10.11 -5.62
N LEU A 49 -7.60 9.35 -4.59
CA LEU A 49 -6.34 9.56 -3.87
C LEU A 49 -5.17 9.39 -4.83
N ALA A 50 -5.11 8.28 -5.58
CA ALA A 50 -4.05 7.99 -6.52
C ALA A 50 -3.82 9.13 -7.52
N ALA A 51 -4.89 9.74 -8.06
CA ALA A 51 -4.78 10.87 -8.98
C ALA A 51 -4.03 12.09 -8.40
N SER A 52 -4.03 12.25 -7.07
CA SER A 52 -3.33 13.33 -6.36
C SER A 52 -1.91 12.99 -5.90
N LEU A 53 -1.49 11.73 -6.01
CA LEU A 53 -0.20 11.25 -5.52
C LEU A 53 0.91 11.43 -6.56
N SER A 54 2.13 11.72 -6.08
CA SER A 54 3.35 11.63 -6.88
C SER A 54 3.63 10.18 -7.30
N LYS A 55 4.51 9.96 -8.28
CA LYS A 55 4.89 8.61 -8.73
C LYS A 55 5.41 7.72 -7.58
N GLY A 56 6.23 8.28 -6.69
CA GLY A 56 6.75 7.56 -5.52
C GLY A 56 5.66 7.20 -4.51
N GLU A 57 4.72 8.10 -4.25
CA GLU A 57 3.58 7.83 -3.37
C GLU A 57 2.59 6.84 -3.98
N LYS A 58 2.38 6.87 -5.31
CA LYS A 58 1.59 5.86 -6.02
C LYS A 58 2.17 4.47 -5.84
N ALA A 59 3.50 4.32 -5.95
CA ALA A 59 4.15 3.04 -5.73
C ALA A 59 3.96 2.52 -4.28
N VAL A 60 3.97 3.43 -3.30
CA VAL A 60 3.62 3.09 -1.90
C VAL A 60 2.15 2.66 -1.80
N LEU A 61 1.22 3.41 -2.39
CA LEU A 61 -0.20 3.05 -2.43
C LEU A 61 -0.43 1.68 -3.05
N CYS A 62 0.16 1.39 -4.21
CA CYS A 62 0.05 0.09 -4.85
C CYS A 62 0.61 -1.03 -3.97
N SER A 63 1.65 -0.76 -3.17
CA SER A 63 2.18 -1.72 -2.20
C SER A 63 1.24 -1.94 -1.02
N VAL A 64 0.58 -0.89 -0.53
CA VAL A 64 -0.48 -1.01 0.50
C VAL A 64 -1.61 -1.89 -0.01
N LEU A 65 -2.03 -1.70 -1.25
CA LEU A 65 -3.08 -2.48 -1.88
C LEU A 65 -2.66 -3.94 -2.11
N ALA A 66 -1.43 -4.17 -2.57
CA ALA A 66 -0.88 -5.52 -2.72
C ALA A 66 -0.80 -6.26 -1.37
N ALA A 67 -0.36 -5.58 -0.30
CA ALA A 67 -0.35 -6.14 1.05
C ALA A 67 -1.74 -6.45 1.62
N ALA A 68 -2.78 -5.82 1.05
CA ALA A 68 -4.16 -5.95 1.47
C ALA A 68 -4.97 -6.89 0.53
N ASP A 69 -4.29 -7.69 -0.31
CA ASP A 69 -4.89 -8.59 -1.32
C ASP A 69 -5.70 -7.89 -2.44
N PHE A 70 -5.51 -6.58 -2.63
CA PHE A 70 -6.12 -5.79 -3.71
C PHE A 70 -5.19 -5.63 -4.92
N MET A 71 -4.48 -6.70 -5.31
CA MET A 71 -3.48 -6.64 -6.39
C MET A 71 -4.06 -6.19 -7.74
N ALA A 72 -5.31 -6.56 -8.05
CA ALA A 72 -5.99 -6.10 -9.27
C ALA A 72 -6.17 -4.57 -9.31
N LEU A 73 -6.51 -3.96 -8.17
CA LEU A 73 -6.67 -2.51 -8.04
C LEU A 73 -5.31 -1.80 -8.04
N ALA A 74 -4.29 -2.42 -7.44
CA ALA A 74 -2.91 -1.92 -7.49
C ALA A 74 -2.40 -1.82 -8.94
N ASP A 75 -2.71 -2.82 -9.77
CA ASP A 75 -2.31 -2.88 -11.18
C ASP A 75 -3.06 -1.85 -12.04
N GLU A 76 -4.36 -1.65 -11.77
CA GLU A 76 -5.17 -0.61 -12.42
C GLU A 76 -4.62 0.80 -12.12
N ILE A 77 -4.27 1.09 -10.87
CA ILE A 77 -3.68 2.39 -10.48
C ILE A 77 -2.31 2.62 -11.13
N ALA A 78 -1.57 1.53 -11.33
CA ALA A 78 -0.28 1.58 -11.98
C ALA A 78 -0.36 1.57 -13.51
N ASP A 79 -1.56 1.57 -14.10
CA ASP A 79 -1.79 1.46 -15.55
C ASP A 79 -1.10 0.22 -16.16
N GLY A 80 -1.07 -0.89 -15.41
CA GLY A 80 -0.37 -2.13 -15.78
C GLY A 80 1.16 -2.07 -15.64
N GLU A 81 1.72 -0.96 -15.18
CA GLU A 81 3.16 -0.76 -14.99
C GLU A 81 3.59 -0.89 -13.52
N PHE A 82 2.85 -1.66 -12.70
CA PHE A 82 3.13 -1.81 -11.27
C PHE A 82 4.60 -2.11 -10.97
N TRP A 83 5.17 -3.09 -11.66
CA TRP A 83 6.57 -3.50 -11.48
C TRP A 83 7.56 -2.41 -11.87
N GLN A 84 7.25 -1.59 -12.88
CA GLN A 84 8.11 -0.48 -13.30
C GLN A 84 8.02 0.72 -12.34
N LEU A 85 6.85 0.95 -11.74
CA LEU A 85 6.64 1.96 -10.71
C LEU A 85 7.52 1.71 -9.47
N MET A 86 7.86 0.45 -9.21
CA MET A 86 8.77 0.08 -8.12
C MET A 86 10.22 0.49 -8.37
N ASP A 87 10.67 0.64 -9.62
CA ASP A 87 12.02 1.12 -9.92
C ASP A 87 12.22 2.59 -9.53
N PHE A 88 11.14 3.37 -9.52
CA PHE A 88 11.14 4.80 -9.16
C PHE A 88 11.07 5.06 -7.65
N THR A 89 11.00 4.01 -6.82
CA THR A 89 10.94 4.18 -5.37
C THR A 89 12.31 4.36 -4.75
N ASN A 90 12.40 5.26 -3.76
CA ASN A 90 13.59 5.46 -2.93
C ASN A 90 13.72 4.33 -1.87
N GLY A 91 14.84 4.28 -1.14
CA GLY A 91 15.18 3.12 -0.29
C GLY A 91 14.11 2.72 0.74
N GLU A 92 13.46 3.69 1.39
CA GLU A 92 12.40 3.43 2.37
C GLU A 92 11.11 2.95 1.72
N GLN A 93 10.75 3.53 0.57
CA GLN A 93 9.61 3.10 -0.22
C GLN A 93 9.82 1.66 -0.72
N ARG A 94 11.00 1.32 -1.27
CA ARG A 94 11.36 -0.05 -1.69
C ARG A 94 11.23 -1.07 -0.57
N GLN A 95 11.59 -0.69 0.66
CA GLN A 95 11.44 -1.59 1.81
C GLN A 95 9.98 -1.87 2.14
N ALA A 96 9.11 -0.85 2.11
CA ALA A 96 7.67 -1.04 2.31
C ALA A 96 7.06 -1.93 1.21
N ILE A 97 7.45 -1.71 -0.05
CA ILE A 97 7.06 -2.52 -1.20
C ILE A 97 7.48 -3.98 -1.05
N ALA A 98 8.77 -4.22 -0.77
CA ALA A 98 9.31 -5.57 -0.63
C ALA A 98 8.68 -6.34 0.54
N SER A 99 8.24 -5.63 1.57
CA SER A 99 7.53 -6.21 2.72
C SER A 99 6.15 -6.72 2.32
N ALA A 100 5.42 -5.95 1.51
CA ALA A 100 4.09 -6.30 1.00
C ALA A 100 4.12 -7.54 0.10
N ILE A 101 5.02 -7.55 -0.89
CA ILE A 101 5.11 -8.63 -1.89
C ILE A 101 5.67 -9.93 -1.30
N SER A 102 6.50 -9.86 -0.26
CA SER A 102 7.01 -11.07 0.40
C SER A 102 5.97 -11.75 1.31
N HIS A 103 4.81 -11.13 1.50
CA HIS A 103 3.74 -11.63 2.36
C HIS A 103 2.52 -12.18 1.57
N SER A 104 2.28 -11.66 0.37
CA SER A 104 1.25 -12.14 -0.59
C SER A 104 1.56 -13.52 -1.16
#